data_AF-A0A2V9BQA5-F1
#
_entry.id   AF-A0A2V9BQA5-F1
#
_cell.length_a   1.000
_cell.length_b   1.000
_cell.length_c   1.000
_cell.angle_alpha   90.00
_cell.angle_beta   90.00
_cell.angle_gamma   90.00
#
_symmetry.space_group_name_H-M   'P 1'
#
loop_
_entity.id
_entity.type
_entity.pdbx_description
1 polymer ?
#
loop_
_entity_poly.entity_id
_entity_poly.type
_entity_poly.pdbx_seq_one_letter_code
_entity_poly.pdbx_strand_id
1 'polypeptide(L)'
;MDRKGSTPSSRWSLWTTPAACAISKSPATRAEQKRLIEKFWHCLNPGGYLFVGHAESLFGLTQKFRMIHQNNGTAYQRIEAAT
;
A
#
# COMPACT_ATOMS: atom_id res chain seq x y z
N MET A 1 3.65 24.88 34.61
CA MET A 1 4.74 25.26 33.68
C MET A 1 5.13 24.03 32.85
N ASP A 2 4.78 24.05 31.57
CA ASP A 2 5.30 23.17 30.52
C ASP A 2 6.83 23.14 30.45
N ARG A 3 7.41 21.95 30.23
CA ARG A 3 8.35 21.69 29.11
C ARG A 3 8.26 20.22 28.67
N LYS A 4 7.97 20.05 27.38
CA LYS A 4 7.92 18.80 26.60
C LYS A 4 9.31 18.14 26.51
N GLY A 5 9.35 16.82 26.28
CA GLY A 5 10.54 16.19 25.69
C GLY A 5 10.63 14.67 25.77
N SER A 6 9.98 14.00 24.82
CA SER A 6 10.53 12.81 24.13
C SER A 6 10.67 11.48 24.90
N THR A 7 9.66 10.62 24.78
CA THR A 7 9.88 9.16 24.76
C THR A 7 9.33 8.59 23.45
N PRO A 8 10.15 7.90 22.64
CA PRO A 8 9.72 7.37 21.36
C PRO A 8 8.79 6.16 21.57
N SER A 9 7.56 6.33 21.10
CA SER A 9 6.73 5.31 20.43
C SER A 9 6.95 3.85 20.86
N SER A 10 6.40 3.51 22.02
CA SER A 10 6.01 2.14 22.37
C SER A 10 4.79 1.72 21.53
N ARG A 11 4.97 1.44 20.23
CA ARG A 11 3.95 0.77 19.40
C ARG A 11 4.51 0.19 18.11
N TRP A 12 5.46 -0.73 18.22
CA TRP A 12 5.84 -1.62 17.12
C TRP A 12 5.74 -3.06 17.59
N SER A 13 4.52 -3.48 17.87
CA SER A 13 4.19 -4.89 18.04
C SER A 13 2.78 -5.06 17.55
N LEU A 14 2.60 -6.11 16.74
CA LEU A 14 1.38 -6.66 16.14
C LEU A 14 1.26 -6.40 14.62
N TRP A 15 1.25 -7.54 13.89
CA TRP A 15 0.89 -7.75 12.47
C TRP A 15 1.98 -7.56 11.40
N THR A 16 2.96 -8.47 11.36
CA THR A 16 3.54 -8.86 10.06
C THR A 16 2.63 -9.92 9.43
N THR A 17 1.53 -9.49 8.81
CA THR A 17 0.81 -10.35 7.86
C THR A 17 1.67 -10.47 6.60
N PRO A 18 1.96 -11.68 6.09
CA PRO A 18 2.79 -11.89 4.89
C PRO A 18 2.16 -11.36 3.58
N ALA A 19 1.04 -10.63 3.65
CA ALA A 19 0.25 -10.22 2.49
C ALA A 19 0.35 -8.72 2.15
N ALA A 20 1.09 -7.93 2.93
CA ALA A 20 1.13 -6.48 2.78
C ALA A 20 2.45 -6.03 2.14
N CYS A 21 2.42 -5.66 0.87
CA CYS A 21 3.52 -4.91 0.24
C CYS A 21 3.20 -3.41 0.33
N ALA A 22 4.21 -2.59 0.63
CA ALA A 22 4.06 -1.14 0.72
C ALA A 22 4.95 -0.46 -0.33
N ILE A 23 4.37 0.48 -1.07
CA ILE A 23 5.13 1.40 -1.93
C ILE A 23 5.38 2.66 -1.11
N SER A 24 6.64 3.07 -0.98
CA SER A 24 7.01 4.37 -0.40
C SER A 24 7.72 5.21 -1.44
N LYS A 25 7.24 6.45 -1.61
CA LYS A 25 7.69 7.50 -2.55
C LYS A 25 9.06 7.27 -3.20
N SER A 26 9.03 6.70 -4.40
CA SER A 26 10.14 6.77 -5.36
C SER A 26 9.78 7.83 -6.42
N PRO A 27 10.69 8.67 -6.93
CA PRO A 27 10.44 9.65 -7.99
C PRO A 27 10.22 8.98 -9.38
N ALA A 28 9.52 7.85 -9.37
CA ALA A 28 9.24 6.99 -10.50
C ALA A 28 8.26 7.70 -11.45
N THR A 29 8.65 7.82 -12.71
CA THR A 29 7.76 8.24 -13.80
C THR A 29 6.51 7.37 -13.82
N ARG A 30 5.41 7.84 -14.42
CA ARG A 30 4.14 7.08 -14.51
C ARG A 30 4.34 5.67 -15.10
N ALA A 31 5.30 5.52 -16.01
CA ALA A 31 5.69 4.24 -16.60
C ALA A 31 6.34 3.29 -15.57
N GLU A 32 7.24 3.81 -14.73
CA GLU A 32 7.92 3.02 -13.70
C GLU A 32 6.97 2.64 -12.56
N GLN A 33 6.04 3.53 -12.18
CA GLN A 33 4.95 3.19 -11.25
C GLN A 33 4.13 2.01 -11.78
N LYS A 34 3.74 2.04 -13.06
CA LYS A 34 3.00 0.94 -13.68
C LYS A 34 3.78 -0.37 -13.67
N ARG A 35 5.09 -0.32 -13.95
CA ARG A 35 5.98 -1.51 -13.89
C ARG A 35 6.07 -2.08 -12.48
N LEU A 36 6.22 -1.23 -11.47
CA LEU A 36 6.27 -1.65 -10.07
C LEU A 36 4.94 -2.27 -9.62
N ILE A 37 3.81 -1.62 -9.92
CA ILE A 37 2.48 -2.14 -9.61
C ILE A 37 2.25 -3.52 -10.23
N GLU A 38 2.70 -3.73 -11.47
CA GLU A 38 2.60 -5.03 -12.14
C GLU A 38 3.45 -6.09 -11.43
N LYS A 39 4.69 -5.76 -11.03
CA LYS A 39 5.53 -6.66 -10.22
C LYS A 39 4.85 -7.02 -8.89
N PHE A 40 4.29 -6.04 -8.18
CA PHE A 40 3.56 -6.29 -6.94
C PHE A 40 2.33 -7.16 -7.15
N TRP A 41 1.59 -6.96 -8.25
CA TRP A 41 0.45 -7.80 -8.59
C TRP A 41 0.84 -9.28 -8.75
N HIS A 42 1.97 -9.56 -9.40
CA HIS A 42 2.49 -10.93 -9.55
C HIS A 42 2.95 -11.54 -8.21
N CYS A 43 3.50 -10.74 -7.30
CA CYS A 43 3.95 -11.20 -5.98
C CYS A 43 2.80 -11.37 -4.97
N LEU A 44 1.65 -10.73 -5.19
CA LEU A 44 0.50 -10.84 -4.31
C LEU A 44 -0.29 -12.11 -4.60
N ASN A 45 -0.68 -12.85 -3.56
CA ASN A 45 -1.63 -13.94 -3.71
C ASN A 45 -3.01 -13.42 -4.17
N PRO A 46 -3.84 -14.27 -4.79
CA PRO A 46 -5.24 -13.93 -5.03
C PRO A 46 -5.94 -13.40 -3.76
N GLY A 47 -6.63 -12.27 -3.87
CA GLY A 47 -7.27 -11.60 -2.73
C GLY A 47 -6.32 -10.84 -1.80
N GLY A 48 -5.01 -10.81 -2.07
CA GLY A 48 -4.01 -10.06 -1.29
C GLY A 48 -4.17 -8.54 -1.38
N TYR A 49 -3.51 -7.80 -0.48
CA TYR A 49 -3.69 -6.35 -0.32
C TYR A 49 -2.38 -5.58 -0.54
N LEU A 50 -2.46 -4.54 -1.36
CA LEU A 50 -1.40 -3.58 -1.60
C LEU A 50 -1.73 -2.28 -0.84
N PHE A 51 -0.82 -1.82 0.02
CA PHE A 51 -0.97 -0.55 0.72
C PHE A 51 -0.12 0.52 0.04
N VAL A 52 -0.69 1.71 -0.12
CA VAL A 52 0.01 2.86 -0.70
C VAL A 52 0.03 4.01 0.30
N GLY A 53 0.98 4.94 0.15
CA GLY A 53 1.05 6.11 1.01
C GLY A 53 -0.19 7.01 0.91
N HIS A 54 -0.42 7.85 1.92
CA HIS A 54 -1.59 8.76 2.00
C HIS A 54 -1.76 9.71 0.79
N ALA A 55 -0.67 10.02 0.08
CA ALA A 55 -0.69 10.89 -1.10
C ALA A 55 -0.61 10.12 -2.43
N GLU A 56 -0.64 8.79 -2.39
CA GLU A 56 -0.47 7.93 -3.56
C GLU A 56 -1.80 7.28 -3.95
N SER A 57 -2.02 7.11 -5.25
CA SER A 57 -3.21 6.45 -5.77
C SER A 57 -2.87 5.65 -7.03
N LEU A 58 -3.43 4.45 -7.13
CA LEU A 58 -3.34 3.60 -8.33
C LEU A 58 -4.37 3.99 -9.41
N PHE A 59 -5.17 5.02 -9.16
CA PHE A 59 -6.22 5.47 -10.08
C PHE A 59 -5.61 5.89 -11.43
N GLY A 60 -6.14 5.30 -12.51
CA GLY A 60 -5.63 5.55 -13.87
C GLY A 60 -4.27 4.90 -14.19
N LEU A 61 -3.73 4.04 -13.32
CA LEU A 61 -2.52 3.23 -13.58
C LEU A 61 -2.87 1.77 -13.92
N THR A 62 -3.87 1.21 -13.25
CA THR A 62 -4.30 -0.19 -13.42
C THR A 62 -5.77 -0.37 -13.01
N GLN A 63 -6.41 -1.42 -13.54
CA GLN A 63 -7.76 -1.86 -13.16
C GLN A 63 -7.75 -3.22 -12.44
N LYS A 64 -6.56 -3.79 -12.19
CA LYS A 64 -6.39 -5.12 -11.57
C LYS A 64 -6.60 -5.13 -10.05
N PHE A 65 -6.86 -3.97 -9.47
CA PHE A 65 -7.01 -3.79 -8.03
C PHE A 65 -8.34 -3.11 -7.72
N ARG A 66 -8.99 -3.56 -6.64
CA ARG A 66 -10.14 -2.90 -6.03
C ARG A 66 -9.64 -1.98 -4.92
N MET A 67 -9.99 -0.70 -5.00
CA MET A 67 -9.71 0.25 -3.92
C MET A 67 -10.65 -0.01 -2.75
N ILE A 68 -10.11 -0.07 -1.54
CA ILE A 68 -10.82 -0.21 -0.27
C ILE A 68 -10.35 0.94 0.62
N HIS A 69 -11.30 1.79 1.03
CA HIS A 69 -11.03 2.91 1.92
C HIS A 69 -11.63 2.60 3.30
N GLN A 70 -10.78 2.53 4.33
CA GLN A 70 -11.22 2.31 5.72
C GLN A 70 -10.39 3.15 6.68
N ASN A 71 -11.05 3.83 7.62
CA ASN A 71 -10.44 4.53 8.75
C ASN A 71 -9.22 5.40 8.39
N ASN A 72 -9.36 6.30 7.40
CA ASN A 72 -8.29 7.15 6.84
C ASN A 72 -7.16 6.43 6.08
N GLY A 73 -7.25 5.11 5.88
CA GLY A 73 -6.32 4.32 5.08
C GLY A 73 -6.92 3.93 3.73
N THR A 74 -6.06 3.88 2.71
CA THR A 74 -6.40 3.33 1.39
C THR A 74 -5.62 2.06 1.15
N ALA A 75 -6.33 0.96 0.91
CA ALA A 75 -5.79 -0.33 0.53
C ALA A 75 -6.30 -0.72 -0.86
N TYR A 76 -5.52 -1.53 -1.58
CA TYR A 76 -5.85 -2.02 -2.91
C TYR A 76 -5.84 -3.54 -2.89
N GLN A 77 -7.00 -4.15 -2.99
CA GLN A 77 -7.11 -5.61 -3.04
C GLN A 77 -6.89 -6.09 -4.47
N ARG A 78 -6.00 -7.08 -4.66
CA ARG A 78 -5.85 -7.79 -5.93
C ARG A 78 -7.18 -8.47 -6.28
N ILE A 79 -7.72 -8.13 -7.45
CA ILE A 79 -8.88 -8.84 -8.01
C ILE A 79 -8.32 -10.02 -8.79
N GLU A 80 -8.91 -11.21 -8.60
CA GLU A 80 -8.71 -12.29 -9.56
C GLU A 80 -9.25 -11.81 -10.90
N ALA A 81 -8.36 -11.67 -11.90
CA ALA A 81 -8.83 -11.63 -13.26
C ALA A 81 -9.53 -12.96 -13.47
N ALA A 82 -10.86 -12.92 -13.58
CA ALA A 82 -11.63 -14.09 -14.00
C ALA A 82 -11.01 -14.52 -15.34
N THR A 83 -10.29 -15.63 -15.31
CA THR A 83 -9.69 -16.27 -16.49
C THR A 83 -10.76 -16.59 -17.51
#